data_AF-A0A1B9SBH2-F1
#
_entry.id   AF-A0A1B9SBH2-F1
#
_cell.length_a   1.000
_cell.length_b   1.000
_cell.length_c   1.000
_cell.angle_alpha   90.00
_cell.angle_beta   90.00
_cell.angle_gamma   90.00
#
_symmetry.space_group_name_H-M   'P 1'
#
loop_
_entity.id
_entity.type
_entity.pdbx_description
1 polymer ?
#
loop_
_entity_poly.entity_id
_entity_poly.type
_entity_poly.pdbx_seq_one_letter_code
_entity_poly.pdbx_strand_id
1 'polypeptide(L)' 'MQNNEMTMSEALRDPMIRQMLRADRVSLSDFAKLLEKTARARHAAAGERDAIALAPHVFVDGPCAGREIGY' A
#
# COMPACT_ATOMS: atom_id res chain seq x y z
N MET A 1 -13.93 -14.19 14.88
CA MET A 1 -14.19 -13.14 13.87
C MET A 1 -13.68 -13.69 12.55
N GLN A 2 -14.54 -14.10 11.62
CA GLN A 2 -14.07 -14.44 10.26
C GLN A 2 -13.75 -13.14 9.53
N ASN A 3 -12.49 -12.93 9.21
CA ASN A 3 -12.03 -11.91 8.28
C ASN A 3 -12.52 -12.29 6.87
N ASN A 4 -13.55 -11.59 6.39
CA ASN A 4 -14.05 -11.72 5.02
C ASN A 4 -13.04 -11.09 4.06
N GLU A 5 -11.99 -11.83 3.74
CA GLU A 5 -11.01 -11.42 2.73
C GLU A 5 -11.69 -11.30 1.37
N MET A 6 -11.57 -10.14 0.74
CA MET A 6 -12.05 -9.91 -0.62
C MET A 6 -10.97 -10.22 -1.63
N THR A 7 -11.36 -10.79 -2.77
CA THR A 7 -10.49 -10.82 -3.94
C THR A 7 -10.30 -9.41 -4.50
N MET A 8 -9.22 -9.19 -5.26
CA MET A 8 -8.99 -7.92 -5.96
C MET A 8 -10.18 -7.48 -6.80
N SER A 9 -10.77 -8.42 -7.53
CA SER A 9 -11.91 -8.15 -8.41
C SER A 9 -13.15 -7.69 -7.64
N GLU A 10 -13.39 -8.26 -6.45
CA GLU A 10 -14.48 -7.85 -5.57
C GLU A 10 -14.23 -6.45 -5.01
N ALA A 11 -13.02 -6.19 -4.51
CA ALA A 11 -12.64 -4.87 -4.00
C ALA A 11 -12.77 -3.78 -5.09
N LEU A 12 -12.38 -4.07 -6.34
CA LEU A 12 -12.49 -3.13 -7.46
C LEU A 12 -13.94 -2.92 -7.92
N ARG A 13 -14.83 -3.89 -7.67
CA ARG A 13 -16.26 -3.81 -8.03
C ARG A 13 -17.14 -3.32 -6.89
N ASP A 14 -16.59 -3.11 -5.70
CA ASP A 14 -17.35 -2.64 -4.56
C ASP A 14 -17.82 -1.19 -4.76
N PRO A 15 -19.12 -0.89 -4.55
CA PRO A 15 -19.66 0.45 -4.74
C PRO A 15 -19.09 1.48 -3.77
N MET A 16 -18.81 1.11 -2.51
CA MET A 16 -18.29 2.01 -1.48
C MET A 16 -16.83 2.35 -1.75
N ILE A 17 -15.99 1.35 -2.07
CA ILE A 17 -14.59 1.55 -2.45
C ILE A 17 -14.51 2.50 -3.64
N ARG A 18 -15.28 2.27 -4.70
CA ARG A 18 -15.30 3.18 -5.87
C ARG A 18 -15.81 4.58 -5.57
N GLN A 19 -16.68 4.73 -4.58
CA GLN A 19 -17.13 6.05 -4.14
C GLN A 19 -16.01 6.80 -3.42
N MET A 20 -15.29 6.13 -2.51
CA MET A 20 -14.14 6.72 -1.82
C MET A 20 -13.01 7.09 -2.79
N LEU A 21 -12.65 6.20 -3.71
CA LEU A 21 -11.62 6.49 -4.72
C LEU A 21 -11.96 7.73 -5.56
N ARG A 22 -13.24 7.89 -5.93
CA ARG A 22 -13.70 9.08 -6.66
C ARG A 22 -13.64 10.35 -5.81
N ALA A 23 -14.01 10.26 -4.53
CA ALA A 23 -13.90 11.39 -3.60
C ALA A 23 -12.44 11.85 -3.46
N ASP A 24 -11.51 10.90 -3.43
CA ASP A 24 -10.06 11.15 -3.28
C ASP A 24 -9.34 11.41 -4.62
N ARG A 25 -10.07 11.45 -5.74
CA ARG A 25 -9.52 11.59 -7.11
C ARG A 25 -8.48 10.53 -7.49
N VAL A 26 -8.57 9.35 -6.88
CA VAL A 26 -7.74 8.19 -7.23
C VAL A 26 -8.37 7.44 -8.38
N SER A 27 -7.59 7.17 -9.43
CA SER A 27 -8.07 6.39 -10.57
C SER A 27 -8.22 4.90 -10.18
N LEU A 28 -9.24 4.24 -10.73
CA LEU A 28 -9.47 2.81 -10.49
C LEU A 28 -8.29 1.96 -11.01
N SER A 29 -7.64 2.41 -12.08
CA SER A 29 -6.45 1.78 -12.65
C SER A 29 -5.24 1.85 -11.73
N ASP A 30 -5.01 2.98 -11.06
CA ASP A 30 -3.89 3.12 -10.13
C ASP A 30 -4.12 2.34 -8.85
N PHE A 31 -5.36 2.29 -8.37
CA PHE A 31 -5.73 1.40 -7.27
C PHE A 31 -5.53 -0.08 -7.64
N ALA A 32 -5.90 -0.50 -8.86
CA ALA A 32 -5.66 -1.87 -9.33
C ALA A 32 -4.16 -2.23 -9.37
N LYS A 33 -3.31 -1.33 -9.89
CA LYS A 33 -1.84 -1.51 -9.87
C LYS A 33 -1.29 -1.62 -8.45
N LEU A 34 -1.82 -0.82 -7.51
CA LEU A 34 -1.40 -0.86 -6.12
C LEU A 34 -1.74 -2.21 -5.48
N LEU A 35 -2.97 -2.69 -5.65
CA LEU A 35 -3.37 -4.02 -5.19
C LEU A 35 -2.45 -5.08 -5.79
N GLU A 36 -2.20 -5.01 -7.10
CA GLU A 36 -1.37 -5.98 -7.83
C GLU A 36 0.05 -6.03 -7.28
N LYS A 37 0.68 -4.86 -7.09
CA LYS A 37 2.01 -4.75 -6.51
C LYS A 37 2.06 -5.34 -5.10
N THR A 38 1.04 -5.06 -4.29
CA THR A 38 0.96 -5.53 -2.91
C THR A 38 0.77 -7.04 -2.85
N ALA A 39 -0.07 -7.62 -3.72
CA ALA A 39 -0.24 -9.06 -3.81
C ALA A 39 1.04 -9.76 -4.26
N ARG A 40 1.72 -9.24 -5.30
CA ARG A 40 3.02 -9.76 -5.74
C ARG A 40 4.05 -9.74 -4.61
N ALA A 41 4.13 -8.63 -3.86
CA ALA A 41 5.02 -8.51 -2.72
C ALA A 41 4.68 -9.53 -1.61
N ARG A 42 3.38 -9.74 -1.32
CA ARG A 42 2.93 -10.75 -0.36
C ARG A 42 3.27 -12.17 -0.82
N HIS A 43 3.13 -12.48 -2.11
CA HIS A 43 3.50 -13.78 -2.66
C HIS A 43 5.01 -14.02 -2.62
N ALA A 44 5.82 -13.01 -2.97
CA ALA A 44 7.27 -13.09 -2.86
C ALA A 44 7.71 -13.29 -1.40
N ALA A 45 7.16 -12.49 -0.48
CA ALA A 45 7.43 -12.63 0.95
C ALA A 45 6.86 -13.94 1.55
N ALA A 46 5.82 -14.52 0.97
CA ALA A 46 5.31 -15.83 1.38
C ALA A 46 6.21 -16.98 0.92
N GLY A 47 6.90 -16.82 -0.22
CA GLY A 47 7.99 -17.72 -0.62
C GLY A 47 9.23 -17.59 0.26
N GLU A 48 9.45 -16.40 0.83
CA GLU A 48 10.58 -16.11 1.72
C GLU A 48 10.26 -16.30 3.21
N ARG A 49 9.01 -16.62 3.59
CA ARG A 49 8.56 -16.77 4.98
C ARG A 49 9.02 -18.04 5.69
N ASP A 50 9.82 -18.87 5.04
CA ASP A 50 10.69 -19.84 5.73
C ASP A 50 11.95 -19.15 6.31
N ALA A 51 12.27 -17.92 5.85
CA ALA A 51 13.38 -17.09 6.30
C ALA A 51 12.88 -15.69 6.70
N ILE A 52 12.67 -15.51 8.00
CA ILE A 52 12.84 -14.25 8.77
C ILE A 52 11.94 -13.03 8.47
N ALA A 53 10.96 -12.88 9.37
CA ALA A 53 10.60 -11.67 10.11
C ALA A 53 10.41 -10.31 9.38
N LEU A 54 9.15 -9.85 9.45
CA LEU A 54 8.69 -8.46 9.44
C LEU A 54 9.78 -7.39 9.69
N ALA A 55 10.07 -6.57 8.68
CA ALA A 55 10.46 -5.18 8.90
C ALA A 55 9.28 -4.28 8.51
N PRO A 56 8.76 -3.43 9.44
CA PRO A 56 7.74 -2.46 9.10
C PRO A 56 8.38 -1.32 8.31
N HIS A 57 7.87 -1.05 7.12
CA HIS A 57 8.25 0.08 6.29
C HIS A 57 7.48 1.32 6.77
N VAL A 58 8.13 2.18 7.55
CA VAL A 58 7.79 3.61 7.60
C VAL A 58 8.95 4.33 6.96
N PHE A 59 8.76 4.69 5.69
CA PHE A 59 9.65 5.58 4.95
C PHE A 59 9.10 7.00 5.12
N VAL A 60 9.76 7.81 5.94
CA VAL A 60 9.68 9.27 5.90
C VAL A 60 11.11 9.77 5.87
N ASP A 61 11.64 9.93 4.66
CA ASP A 61 12.82 10.76 4.41
C ASP A 61 12.31 12.19 4.17
N GLY A 62 12.57 13.08 5.14
CA GLY A 62 12.36 14.51 5.00
C GLY A 62 13.73 15.19 5.11
N PRO A 63 14.18 15.96 4.12
CA PRO A 63 15.49 16.60 4.20
C PRO A 63 15.40 17.79 5.17
N CYS A 64 16.02 17.65 6.34
CA CYS A 64 16.15 18.71 7.31
C CYS A 64 17.27 19.67 6.83
N ALA A 65 16.91 20.63 5.98
CA ALA A 65 17.81 21.69 5.53
C ALA A 65 17.91 22.78 6.62
N GLY A 66 18.79 22.56 7.60
CA GLY A 66 19.23 23.59 8.55
C GLY A 66 20.54 24.21 8.08
N ARG A 67 20.48 25.32 7.32
CA ARG A 67 21.64 26.15 7.00
C ARG A 67 21.85 27.14 8.15
N GLU A 68 22.75 26.83 9.05
CA GLU A 68 23.23 27.74 10.09
C GLU A 68 24.28 28.72 9.51
N ILE A 69 24.03 30.02 9.66
CA ILE A 69 24.97 31.12 9.41
C ILE A 69 25.32 31.78 10.75
N GLY A 70 26.59 32.07 10.97
CA GLY A 70 27.14 32.76 12.15
C GLY A 70 28.23 31.90 12.79
N TYR A 71 29.47 32.34 12.96
CA TYR A 71 29.96 33.68 13.33
C TYR A 71 31.14 34.13 12.47
#